data_AF-A0AAU2FY67-F1
#
_entry.id   AF-A0AAU2FY67-F1
#
_cell.length_a   1.000
_cell.length_b   1.000
_cell.length_c   1.000
_cell.angle_alpha   90.00
_cell.angle_beta   90.00
_cell.angle_gamma   90.00
#
_symmetry.space_group_name_H-M   'P 1'
#
loop_
_entity.id
_entity.type
_entity.pdbx_description
1 polymer ?
#
loop_
_entity_poly.entity_id
_entity_poly.type
_entity_poly.pdbx_seq_one_letter_code
_entity_poly.pdbx_strand_id
1 'polypeptide(L)'
;MANMNMNFDRETLRELADEGNETALERLADMADAAGDLGELSELLDEGCMHAGSLLTRRAAAAGDLRELQRISDAGYDEAGNELDRLLKESGGDGSDRPQ
;
A
#
# COMPACT_ATOMS: atom_id res chain seq x y z
N MET A 1 -11.76 -26.02 19.48
CA MET A 1 -10.44 -25.50 19.08
C MET A 1 -10.48 -24.01 19.35
N ALA A 2 -9.75 -23.54 20.37
CA ALA A 2 -9.73 -22.12 20.73
C ALA A 2 -8.96 -21.37 19.64
N ASN A 3 -9.65 -20.48 18.93
CA ASN A 3 -9.05 -19.59 17.96
C ASN A 3 -8.15 -18.63 18.74
N MET A 4 -6.82 -18.85 18.70
CA MET A 4 -5.83 -17.94 19.28
C MET A 4 -5.78 -16.66 18.44
N ASN A 5 -6.86 -15.87 18.48
CA ASN A 5 -6.79 -14.46 18.13
C ASN A 5 -6.02 -13.81 19.29
N MET A 6 -4.69 -13.91 19.25
CA MET A 6 -3.83 -12.97 19.96
C MET A 6 -4.04 -11.63 19.26
N ASN A 7 -5.18 -11.00 19.57
CA ASN A 7 -5.51 -9.65 19.18
C ASN A 7 -4.62 -8.78 20.05
N PHE A 8 -3.32 -8.77 19.73
CA PHE A 8 -2.39 -7.84 20.35
C PHE A 8 -2.96 -6.45 20.10
N ASP A 9 -3.09 -5.68 21.18
CA ASP A 9 -3.57 -4.31 21.06
C ASP A 9 -2.60 -3.53 20.17
N ARG A 10 -3.12 -2.51 19.48
CA ARG A 10 -2.35 -1.71 18.52
C ARG A 10 -1.04 -1.20 19.12
N GLU A 11 -1.05 -0.80 20.39
CA GLU A 11 0.13 -0.36 21.13
C GLU A 11 1.19 -1.46 21.23
N THR A 12 0.80 -2.69 21.58
CA THR A 12 1.72 -3.84 21.64
C THR A 12 2.28 -4.19 20.26
N LEU A 13 1.45 -4.15 19.22
CA LEU A 13 1.94 -4.35 17.85
C LEU A 13 2.92 -3.26 17.44
N ARG A 14 2.71 -2.02 17.90
CA ARG A 14 3.59 -0.89 17.62
C ARG A 14 4.95 -1.05 18.29
N GLU A 15 4.98 -1.44 19.56
CA GLU A 15 6.23 -1.75 20.27
C GLU A 15 7.01 -2.86 19.55
N LEU A 16 6.33 -3.94 19.15
CA LEU A 16 6.96 -5.03 18.41
C LEU A 16 7.47 -4.58 17.04
N ALA A 17 6.71 -3.76 16.31
CA ALA A 17 7.12 -3.19 15.04
C ALA A 17 8.36 -2.31 15.18
N ASP A 18 8.42 -1.47 16.22
CA ASP A 18 9.57 -0.63 16.54
C ASP A 18 10.80 -1.47 16.92
N GLU A 19 10.60 -2.69 17.46
CA GLU A 19 11.65 -3.70 17.67
C GLU A 19 12.05 -4.45 16.37
N GLY A 20 11.41 -4.15 15.24
CA GLY A 20 11.67 -4.75 13.93
C GLY A 20 10.83 -6.00 13.62
N ASN A 21 9.71 -6.22 14.31
CA ASN A 21 8.82 -7.33 14.02
C ASN A 21 7.98 -7.06 12.77
N GLU A 22 8.37 -7.67 11.65
CA GLU A 22 7.68 -7.54 10.35
C GLU A 22 6.22 -7.99 10.42
N THR A 23 5.92 -9.08 11.13
CA THR A 23 4.52 -9.53 11.30
C THR A 23 3.68 -8.50 12.06
N ALA A 24 4.28 -7.76 13.00
CA ALA A 24 3.59 -6.70 13.70
C ALA A 24 3.30 -5.51 12.77
N LEU A 25 4.26 -5.11 11.93
CA LEU A 25 4.06 -4.11 10.86
C LEU A 25 2.93 -4.53 9.90
N GLU A 26 2.90 -5.78 9.45
CA GLU A 26 1.84 -6.31 8.58
C GLU A 26 0.47 -6.23 9.26
N ARG A 27 0.38 -6.57 10.55
CA ARG A 27 -0.87 -6.49 11.32
C ARG A 27 -1.35 -5.06 11.51
N LEU A 28 -0.44 -4.12 11.76
CA LEU A 28 -0.77 -2.70 11.82
C LEU A 28 -1.30 -2.21 10.47
N ALA A 29 -0.69 -2.63 9.36
CA ALA A 29 -1.15 -2.28 8.03
C ALA A 29 -2.56 -2.83 7.72
N ASP A 30 -2.85 -4.08 8.10
CA ASP A 30 -4.21 -4.64 7.98
C ASP A 30 -5.24 -3.84 8.77
N MET A 31 -4.89 -3.43 10.00
CA MET A 31 -5.77 -2.62 10.85
C MET A 31 -5.99 -1.22 10.26
N ALA A 32 -4.94 -0.58 9.76
CA ALA A 32 -5.02 0.73 9.12
C ALA A 32 -5.87 0.68 7.84
N ASP A 33 -5.72 -0.35 7.00
CA ASP A 33 -6.52 -0.53 5.79
C ASP A 33 -8.01 -0.70 6.12
N ALA A 34 -8.31 -1.55 7.12
CA ALA A 34 -9.67 -1.77 7.60
C ALA A 34 -10.30 -0.50 8.20
N ALA A 35 -9.51 0.33 8.87
CA ALA A 35 -9.94 1.64 9.38
C ALA A 35 -10.05 2.72 8.28
N GLY A 36 -9.43 2.49 7.12
CA GLY A 36 -9.32 3.49 6.07
C GLY A 36 -8.26 4.56 6.33
N ASP A 37 -7.32 4.30 7.24
CA ASP A 37 -6.28 5.24 7.63
C ASP A 37 -5.09 5.18 6.65
N LEU A 38 -5.16 6.05 5.64
CA LEU A 38 -4.08 6.18 4.64
C LEU A 38 -2.82 6.82 5.24
N GLY A 39 -2.95 7.62 6.30
CA GLY A 39 -1.82 8.27 6.95
C GLY A 39 -0.95 7.23 7.64
N GLU A 40 -1.56 6.37 8.43
CA GLU A 40 -0.87 5.27 9.08
C GLU A 40 -0.26 4.27 8.08
N LEU A 41 -0.97 3.95 6.99
CA LEU A 41 -0.40 3.12 5.93
C LEU A 41 0.84 3.77 5.29
N SER A 42 0.85 5.10 5.11
CA SER A 42 2.00 5.82 4.57
C SER A 42 3.18 5.78 5.55
N GLU A 43 2.94 5.98 6.84
CA GLU A 43 3.97 5.89 7.88
C GLU A 43 4.59 4.48 7.92
N LEU A 44 3.76 3.43 7.86
CA LEU A 44 4.23 2.05 7.81
C LEU A 44 5.05 1.76 6.54
N LEU A 45 4.67 2.32 5.39
CA LEU A 45 5.47 2.21 4.17
C LEU A 45 6.84 2.90 4.31
N ASP A 46 6.88 4.10 4.88
CA ASP A 46 8.12 4.84 5.13
C ASP A 46 9.06 4.09 6.10
N GLU A 47 8.50 3.26 6.97
CA GLU A 47 9.21 2.33 7.86
C GLU A 47 9.65 1.03 7.18
N GLY A 48 9.27 0.82 5.91
CA GLY A 48 9.65 -0.34 5.09
C GLY A 48 8.61 -1.46 5.06
N CYS A 49 7.38 -1.24 5.51
CA CYS A 49 6.31 -2.23 5.43
C CYS A 49 5.84 -2.41 3.97
N MET A 50 6.33 -3.47 3.32
CA MET A 50 5.93 -3.82 1.94
C MET A 50 4.43 -4.09 1.81
N HIS A 51 3.80 -4.64 2.86
CA HIS A 51 2.35 -4.90 2.88
C HIS A 51 1.55 -3.59 2.83
N ALA A 52 1.97 -2.56 3.57
CA ALA A 52 1.35 -1.24 3.51
C ALA A 52 1.45 -0.62 2.11
N GLY A 53 2.61 -0.75 1.45
CA GLY A 53 2.80 -0.33 0.06
C GLY A 53 1.84 -1.01 -0.92
N SER A 54 1.61 -2.31 -0.75
CA SER A 54 0.64 -3.06 -1.57
C SER A 54 -0.79 -2.55 -1.39
N LEU A 55 -1.21 -2.33 -0.13
CA LEU A 55 -2.54 -1.85 0.21
C LEU A 55 -2.80 -0.44 -0.34
N LEU A 56 -1.84 0.47 -0.16
CA LEU A 56 -1.90 1.82 -0.72
C LEU A 56 -1.97 1.79 -2.25
N THR A 57 -1.12 0.98 -2.89
CA THR A 57 -1.09 0.84 -4.36
C THR A 57 -2.43 0.38 -4.90
N ARG A 58 -3.00 -0.68 -4.31
CA ARG A 58 -4.31 -1.22 -4.74
C ARG A 58 -5.41 -0.18 -4.62
N ARG A 59 -5.43 0.60 -3.54
CA ARG A 59 -6.45 1.65 -3.32
C ARG A 59 -6.28 2.82 -4.29
N ALA A 60 -5.04 3.30 -4.44
CA ALA A 60 -4.73 4.37 -5.37
C ALA A 60 -5.06 3.99 -6.81
N ALA A 61 -4.72 2.76 -7.22
CA ALA A 61 -5.05 2.25 -8.55
C ALA A 61 -6.57 2.14 -8.76
N ALA A 62 -7.31 1.64 -7.77
CA ALA A 62 -8.78 1.58 -7.83
C ALA A 62 -9.44 2.97 -7.89
N ALA A 63 -8.83 3.98 -7.26
CA ALA A 63 -9.28 5.37 -7.29
C ALA A 63 -8.83 6.13 -8.54
N GLY A 64 -7.88 5.59 -9.33
CA GLY A 64 -7.21 6.32 -10.40
C GLY A 64 -6.30 7.44 -9.91
N ASP A 65 -5.81 7.36 -8.68
CA ASP A 65 -4.95 8.39 -8.08
C ASP A 65 -3.50 8.21 -8.50
N LEU A 66 -3.17 8.83 -9.63
CA LEU A 66 -1.82 8.80 -10.20
C LEU A 66 -0.77 9.47 -9.30
N ARG A 67 -1.17 10.48 -8.52
CA ARG A 67 -0.25 11.21 -7.64
C ARG A 67 0.13 10.35 -6.43
N GLU A 68 -0.85 9.64 -5.89
CA GLU A 68 -0.65 8.68 -4.81
C GLU A 68 0.27 7.54 -5.26
N LEU A 69 -0.01 6.93 -6.42
CA LEU A 69 0.84 5.88 -7.00
C LEU A 69 2.29 6.35 -7.25
N GLN A 70 2.46 7.57 -7.74
CA GLN A 70 3.79 8.14 -7.91
C GLN A 70 4.52 8.25 -6.57
N ARG A 71 3.87 8.74 -5.51
CA ARG A 71 4.49 8.86 -4.20
C ARG A 71 4.89 7.51 -3.61
N ILE A 72 4.03 6.51 -3.73
CA ILE A 72 4.31 5.15 -3.26
C ILE A 72 5.51 4.56 -4.02
N SER A 73 5.60 4.81 -5.33
CA SER A 73 6.75 4.43 -6.15
C SER A 73 8.03 5.17 -5.74
N ASP A 74 7.94 6.47 -5.45
CA ASP A 74 9.07 7.29 -4.99
C ASP A 74 9.57 6.85 -3.60
N ALA A 75 8.70 6.26 -2.77
CA ALA A 75 9.07 5.60 -1.52
C ALA A 75 9.76 4.22 -1.74
N GLY A 76 9.91 3.79 -2.99
CA GLY A 76 10.66 2.58 -3.36
C GLY A 76 9.80 1.34 -3.60
N TYR A 77 8.47 1.48 -3.68
CA TYR A 77 7.58 0.35 -3.96
C TYR A 77 7.29 0.24 -5.46
N ASP A 78 8.09 -0.57 -6.16
CA ASP A 78 8.09 -0.68 -7.63
C ASP A 78 6.72 -1.04 -8.25
N GLU A 79 5.89 -1.83 -7.55
CA GLU A 79 4.55 -2.19 -8.05
C GLU A 79 3.66 -0.96 -8.27
N ALA A 80 3.82 0.10 -7.48
CA ALA A 80 3.08 1.33 -7.67
C ALA A 80 3.46 2.05 -8.97
N GLY A 81 4.74 2.01 -9.35
CA GLY A 81 5.21 2.55 -10.62
C GLY A 81 4.60 1.81 -11.82
N ASN A 82 4.46 0.48 -11.71
CA ASN A 82 3.82 -0.34 -12.74
C ASN A 82 2.33 0.00 -12.91
N GLU A 83 1.59 0.16 -11.80
CA GLU A 83 0.18 0.56 -11.84
C GLU A 83 0.00 1.99 -12.37
N LEU A 84 0.91 2.91 -12.02
CA LEU A 84 0.91 4.27 -12.55
C LEU A 84 1.06 4.28 -14.07
N ASP A 85 2.04 3.54 -14.60
CA ASP A 85 2.27 3.43 -16.04
C ASP A 85 1.08 2.79 -16.76
N ARG A 86 0.49 1.74 -16.18
CA ARG A 86 -0.74 1.11 -16.72
C ARG A 86 -1.88 2.12 -16.83
N LEU A 87 -2.16 2.87 -15.77
CA LEU A 87 -3.26 3.84 -15.76
C LEU A 87 -3.00 5.03 -16.69
N LEU A 88 -1.76 5.51 -16.80
CA LEU A 88 -1.40 6.55 -17.77
C LEU A 88 -1.65 6.10 -19.20
N LYS A 89 -1.32 4.84 -19.54
CA LYS A 89 -1.60 4.25 -20.86
C LYS A 89 -3.09 4.10 -21.14
N GLU A 90 -3.87 3.72 -20.13
CA GLU A 90 -5.33 3.63 -20.24
C GLU A 90 -5.98 5.01 -20.42
N SER A 91 -5.47 6.02 -19.73
CA SER A 91 -5.97 7.39 -19.77
C SER A 91 -5.57 8.14 -21.06
N GLY A 92 -4.37 7.86 -21.57
CA GLY A 92 -3.84 8.43 -22.82
C GLY A 92 -4.21 7.66 -24.08
N GLY A 93 -5.05 6.63 -23.95
CA GLY A 93 -5.45 5.72 -25.01
C GLY A 93 -6.59 6.22 -25.90
N ASP A 94 -6.44 7.40 -26.51
CA ASP A 94 -7.03 7.70 -27.83
C ASP A 94 -6.04 8.54 -28.65
N GLY A 95 -5.49 7.93 -29.71
CA GLY A 95 -4.78 8.68 -30.75
C GLY A 95 -3.59 7.99 -31.41
N SER A 96 -3.86 7.07 -32.35
CA SER A 96 -3.04 6.69 -33.52
C SER A 96 -1.70 5.98 -33.27
N ASP A 97 -1.48 4.74 -33.72
CA ASP A 97 -1.35 4.48 -35.16
C ASP A 97 -1.75 3.04 -35.55
N ARG A 98 -2.82 2.96 -36.35
CA ARG A 98 -3.10 1.85 -37.26
C ARG A 98 -2.72 2.35 -38.66
N PRO A 99 -1.90 1.60 -39.41
CA PRO A 99 -2.20 1.47 -40.83
C PRO A 99 -2.31 0.01 -41.29
N GLN A 100 -2.96 -0.08 -42.46
CA GLN A 100 -3.56 -1.20 -43.19
C GLN A 100 -2.62 -2.35 -43.52
#